data_AF-A0A8T4L0B7-F1
#
_entry.id   AF-A0A8T4L0B7-F1
#
_cell.length_a   1.000
_cell.length_b   1.000
_cell.length_c   1.000
_cell.angle_alpha   90.00
_cell.angle_beta   90.00
_cell.angle_gamma   90.00
#
_symmetry.space_group_name_H-M   'P 1'
#
loop_
_entity.id
_entity.type
_entity.pdbx_description
1 polymer ?
#
loop_
_entity_poly.entity_id
_entity_poly.type
_entity_poly.pdbx_seq_one_letter_code
_entity_poly.pdbx_strand_id
1 'polypeptide(L)'
;MEPTSELTDADISVLENIKDGNNELKTIQKILNLDFEEAADLVNNLEAQDFIDVVRYYDDHYDDEFWTCHLTQTALDALKLISE
;
A
#
# COMPACT_ATOMS: atom_id res chain seq x y z
N MET A 1 -8.02 1.18 19.93
CA MET A 1 -8.87 0.76 18.82
C MET A 1 -8.48 -0.67 18.47
N GLU A 2 -9.44 -1.57 18.29
CA GLU A 2 -9.15 -2.95 17.87
C GLU A 2 -8.97 -2.97 16.34
N PRO A 3 -7.93 -3.64 15.81
CA PRO A 3 -7.78 -3.81 14.37
C PRO A 3 -8.82 -4.83 13.88
N THR A 4 -9.77 -4.40 13.04
CA THR A 4 -10.68 -5.31 12.36
C THR A 4 -9.90 -6.03 11.28
N SER A 5 -9.75 -7.34 11.47
CA SER A 5 -8.84 -8.25 10.77
C SER A 5 -9.24 -8.60 9.33
N GLU A 6 -9.98 -7.75 8.63
CA GLU A 6 -10.48 -7.99 7.27
C GLU A 6 -9.95 -6.91 6.32
N LEU A 7 -9.28 -7.35 5.25
CA LEU A 7 -8.88 -6.49 4.13
C LEU A 7 -10.13 -5.85 3.52
N THR A 8 -10.11 -4.52 3.37
CA THR A 8 -11.16 -3.78 2.66
C THR A 8 -10.96 -3.85 1.15
N ASP A 9 -11.97 -3.49 0.35
CA ASP A 9 -11.85 -3.40 -1.11
C ASP A 9 -10.76 -2.42 -1.56
N ALA A 10 -10.52 -1.37 -0.76
CA ALA A 10 -9.45 -0.40 -0.99
C ALA A 10 -8.07 -1.02 -0.75
N ASP A 11 -7.93 -1.81 0.32
CA ASP A 11 -6.71 -2.55 0.63
C ASP A 11 -6.37 -3.54 -0.49
N ILE A 12 -7.36 -4.34 -0.93
CA ILE A 12 -7.19 -5.29 -2.04
C ILE A 12 -6.77 -4.55 -3.31
N SER A 13 -7.42 -3.43 -3.63
CA SER A 13 -7.05 -2.61 -4.80
C SER A 13 -5.61 -2.13 -4.73
N VAL A 14 -5.12 -1.69 -3.56
CA VAL A 14 -3.70 -1.31 -3.43
C VAL A 14 -2.78 -2.50 -3.67
N LEU A 15 -3.09 -3.65 -3.05
CA LEU A 15 -2.25 -4.83 -3.19
C LEU A 15 -2.18 -5.30 -4.65
N GLU A 16 -3.28 -5.27 -5.40
CA GLU A 16 -3.29 -5.56 -6.84
C GLU A 16 -2.49 -4.53 -7.64
N ASN A 17 -2.61 -3.24 -7.33
CA ASN A 17 -1.85 -2.21 -8.01
C ASN A 17 -0.33 -2.37 -7.81
N ILE A 18 0.10 -2.66 -6.58
CA ILE A 18 1.52 -2.92 -6.30
C ILE A 18 1.99 -4.18 -7.04
N LYS A 19 1.16 -5.23 -7.12
CA LYS A 19 1.44 -6.45 -7.89
C LYS A 19 1.70 -6.15 -9.37
N ASP A 20 0.94 -5.22 -9.95
CA ASP A 20 1.06 -4.80 -11.34
C ASP A 20 2.21 -3.82 -11.60
N GLY A 21 2.99 -3.48 -10.55
CA GLY A 21 4.17 -2.62 -10.62
C GLY A 21 3.92 -1.16 -10.22
N ASN A 22 2.72 -0.82 -9.76
CA ASN A 22 2.39 0.52 -9.26
C ASN A 22 2.73 0.63 -7.76
N ASN A 23 4.03 0.65 -7.46
CA ASN A 23 4.56 0.61 -6.10
C ASN A 23 4.69 1.99 -5.42
N GLU A 24 4.60 3.09 -6.16
CA GLU A 24 4.75 4.42 -5.58
C GLU A 24 3.46 4.91 -4.90
N LEU A 25 3.57 5.50 -3.71
CA LEU A 25 2.44 6.11 -3.00
C LEU A 25 1.73 7.18 -3.84
N LYS A 26 2.48 8.01 -4.57
CA LYS A 26 1.91 9.01 -5.51
C LYS A 26 1.07 8.35 -6.62
N THR A 27 1.40 7.13 -7.00
CA THR A 27 0.63 6.36 -7.99
C THR A 27 -0.63 5.77 -7.35
N ILE A 28 -0.51 5.19 -6.15
CA ILE A 28 -1.66 4.70 -5.36
C ILE A 28 -2.69 5.82 -5.11
N GLN A 29 -2.24 7.01 -4.70
CA GLN A 29 -3.07 8.21 -4.54
C GLN A 29 -3.90 8.52 -5.78
N LYS A 30 -3.25 8.51 -6.96
CA LYS A 30 -3.92 8.81 -8.23
C LYS A 30 -4.93 7.75 -8.64
N ILE A 31 -4.62 6.48 -8.40
CA ILE A 31 -5.46 5.35 -8.82
C ILE A 31 -6.70 5.27 -7.92
N LEU A 32 -6.52 5.42 -6.61
CA LEU A 32 -7.62 5.39 -5.65
C LEU A 32 -8.30 6.74 -5.46
N ASN A 33 -7.78 7.79 -6.11
CA ASN A 33 -8.24 9.16 -5.95
C ASN A 33 -8.32 9.59 -4.47
N LEU A 34 -7.25 9.27 -3.73
CA LEU A 34 -7.06 9.59 -2.32
C LEU A 34 -6.10 10.77 -2.16
N ASP A 35 -6.23 11.51 -1.07
CA ASP A 35 -5.21 12.48 -0.69
C ASP A 35 -3.97 11.79 -0.09
N PHE A 36 -2.93 12.60 0.20
CA PHE A 36 -1.68 12.06 0.74
C PHE A 36 -1.86 11.39 2.10
N GLU A 37 -2.67 11.99 2.99
CA GLU A 37 -2.88 11.48 4.35
C GLU A 37 -3.65 10.16 4.30
N GLU A 38 -4.73 10.09 3.53
CA GLU A 38 -5.53 8.87 3.34
C GLU A 38 -4.71 7.73 2.73
N ALA A 39 -3.92 8.02 1.69
CA ALA A 39 -3.07 7.00 1.07
C ALA A 39 -1.94 6.55 2.01
N ALA A 40 -1.33 7.48 2.76
CA ALA A 40 -0.29 7.16 3.73
C ALA A 40 -0.83 6.31 4.87
N ASP A 41 -2.01 6.65 5.41
CA ASP A 41 -2.69 5.86 6.44
C ASP A 41 -3.01 4.45 5.95
N LEU A 42 -3.49 4.31 4.70
CA LEU A 42 -3.78 3.01 4.12
C LEU A 42 -2.52 2.15 3.91
N VAL A 43 -1.45 2.76 3.39
CA VAL A 43 -0.14 2.10 3.23
C VAL A 43 0.46 1.73 4.59
N ASN A 44 0.38 2.60 5.60
CA ASN A 44 0.83 2.29 6.96
C ASN A 44 0.02 1.16 7.60
N ASN A 45 -1.29 1.11 7.36
CA ASN A 45 -2.14 0.02 7.85
C ASN A 45 -1.81 -1.32 7.18
N LEU A 46 -1.50 -1.32 5.89
CA LEU A 46 -1.05 -2.51 5.15
C LEU A 46 0.34 -2.97 5.61
N GLU A 47 1.26 -2.04 5.88
CA GLU A 47 2.59 -2.32 6.42
C GLU A 47 2.48 -2.92 7.84
N ALA A 48 1.63 -2.34 8.70
CA ALA A 48 1.40 -2.83 10.06
C ALA A 48 0.79 -4.25 10.09
N GLN A 49 0.12 -4.66 9.02
CA GLN A 49 -0.47 -5.99 8.85
C GLN A 49 0.46 -6.97 8.12
N ASP A 50 1.71 -6.59 7.87
CA ASP A 50 2.71 -7.40 7.13
C ASP A 50 2.26 -7.74 5.70
N PHE A 51 1.39 -6.93 5.08
CA PHE A 51 0.99 -7.12 3.69
C PHE A 51 1.96 -6.43 2.71
N ILE A 52 2.57 -5.33 3.12
CA ILE A 52 3.54 -4.62 2.29
C ILE A 52 4.76 -4.19 3.11
N ASP A 53 5.90 -4.08 2.44
CA ASP A 53 7.09 -3.39 2.93
C ASP A 53 7.17 -2.00 2.29
N VAL A 54 7.39 -0.96 3.09
CA VAL A 54 7.46 0.43 2.60
C VAL A 54 8.87 0.98 2.74
N VAL A 55 9.48 1.32 1.61
CA VAL A 55 10.76 2.01 1.54
C VAL A 55 10.49 3.51 1.41
N ARG A 56 10.86 4.27 2.44
CA ARG A 56 10.73 5.73 2.48
C ARG A 56 12.09 6.37 2.20
N TYR A 57 12.14 7.28 1.22
CA TYR A 57 13.32 8.06 0.91
C TYR A 57 12.95 9.52 0.74
N TYR A 58 13.82 10.39 1.25
CA TYR A 58 13.64 11.82 1.22
C TYR A 58 14.65 12.43 0.25
N ASP A 59 14.17 13.17 -0.73
CA ASP A 59 15.01 13.90 -1.67
C ASP A 59 15.25 15.32 -1.16
N ASP A 60 16.49 15.61 -0.76
CA ASP A 60 16.92 16.90 -0.22
C ASP A 60 16.94 18.02 -1.26
N HIS A 61 16.83 17.70 -2.55
CA HIS A 61 16.76 18.70 -3.62
C HIS A 61 15.35 19.21 -3.89
N TYR A 62 14.33 18.38 -3.62
CA TYR A 62 12.93 18.70 -3.95
C TYR A 62 12.04 18.88 -2.71
N ASP A 63 12.57 18.67 -1.50
CA ASP A 63 11.77 18.66 -0.25
C ASP A 63 10.56 17.72 -0.39
N ASP A 64 10.81 16.56 -1.00
CA ASP A 64 9.79 15.65 -1.48
C ASP A 64 10.04 14.27 -0.89
N GLU A 65 9.00 13.70 -0.28
CA GLU A 65 9.06 12.37 0.32
C GLU A 65 8.52 11.34 -0.67
N PHE A 66 9.29 10.29 -0.89
CA PHE A 66 8.94 9.22 -1.79
C PHE A 66 8.80 7.91 -1.02
N TRP A 67 7.69 7.24 -1.29
CA TRP A 67 7.32 5.99 -0.64
C TRP A 67 7.14 4.95 -1.74
N THR A 68 7.93 3.88 -1.67
CA THR A 68 7.82 2.74 -2.56
C THR A 68 7.39 1.51 -1.76
N CYS A 69 6.30 0.89 -2.18
CA CYS A 69 5.65 -0.22 -1.51
C CYS A 69 5.97 -1.53 -2.24
N HIS A 70 6.26 -2.59 -1.51
CA HIS A 70 6.53 -3.92 -2.06
C HIS A 70 5.59 -4.93 -1.41
N LEU A 71 5.01 -5.85 -2.18
CA LEU A 71 4.21 -6.91 -1.60
C LEU A 71 5.08 -7.87 -0.81
N THR A 72 4.63 -8.23 0.39
CA THR A 72 5.19 -9.34 1.15
C THR A 72 4.66 -10.67 0.60
N GLN A 73 5.26 -11.78 1.07
CA GLN A 73 4.73 -13.10 0.78
C GLN A 73 3.31 -13.29 1.36
N THR A 74 3.05 -12.71 2.53
CA THR A 74 1.75 -12.71 3.20
C THR A 74 0.66 -12.11 2.32
N ALA A 75 0.91 -10.96 1.67
CA ALA A 75 -0.04 -10.38 0.73
C ALA A 75 -0.25 -11.21 -0.52
N LEU A 76 0.81 -11.80 -1.08
CA LEU A 76 0.69 -12.66 -2.26
C LEU A 76 -0.17 -13.89 -1.98
N ASP A 77 -0.07 -14.45 -0.78
CA ASP A 77 -0.87 -15.60 -0.38
C ASP A 77 -2.32 -15.22 -0.07
N ALA A 78 -2.55 -14.04 0.55
CA ALA A 78 -3.89 -13.49 0.74
C ALA A 78 -4.61 -13.20 -0.59
N LEU A 79 -3.92 -12.60 -1.56
CA LEU A 79 -4.47 -12.33 -2.89
C LEU A 79 -4.84 -13.61 -3.65
N LYS A 80 -4.06 -14.70 -3.49
CA LYS A 80 -4.40 -15.99 -4.10
C LYS A 80 -5.69 -16.58 -3.52
N LEU A 81 -5.86 -16.51 -2.20
CA LEU A 81 -7.05 -17.02 -1.51
C LEU A 81 -8.34 -16.31 -1.92
N ILE A 82 -8.25 -15.04 -2.32
CA ILE A 82 -9.41 -14.23 -2.75
C ILE A 82 -9.85 -14.57 -4.19
N SER A 83 -8.97 -15.17 -5.00
CA SER A 83 -9.22 -15.47 -6.42
C SER A 83 -9.78 -16.88 -6.67
N GLU A 84 -9.96 -17.71 -5.65
CA GLU A 84 -10.51 -19.08 -5.71
C GLU A 84 -11.97 -19.15 -5.27
#